data_AF-A0A0U1DQ47-F1
#
_entry.id   AF-A0A0U1DQ47-F1
#
_cell.length_a   1.000
_cell.length_b   1.000
_cell.length_c   1.000
_cell.angle_alpha   90.00
_cell.angle_beta   90.00
_cell.angle_gamma   90.00
#
_symmetry.space_group_name_H-M   'P 1'
#
loop_
_entity.id
_entity.type
_entity.pdbx_description
1 polymer ?
#
loop_
_entity_poly.entity_id
_entity_poly.type
_entity_poly.pdbx_seq_one_letter_code
_entity_poly.pdbx_strand_id
1 'polypeptide(L)'
;MQLADHFNVLLKDTVNLSQFKLDLLNQRVEAIYKALKADVEIGALITGKTPQGSWAHRTIINPVGDNEFDADFMLDMSQNPDWADNPKTYIDEVYAALHRHSTYGTMPHSRKCRCARLVYANSMHVDIVPHLNLADGREVIVNRDDNEWELTNPQVSPIG
;
A
#
# COMPACT_ATOMS: atom_id res chain seq x y z
N MET A 1 33.06 22.18 -12.09
CA MET A 1 31.88 21.36 -12.45
C MET A 1 31.89 19.94 -11.85
N GLN A 2 32.96 19.50 -11.16
CA GLN A 2 33.06 18.13 -10.60
C GLN A 2 32.13 17.84 -9.41
N LEU A 3 31.77 18.83 -8.59
CA LEU A 3 31.02 18.57 -7.35
C LEU A 3 29.58 18.11 -7.63
N ALA A 4 28.93 18.66 -8.65
CA ALA A 4 27.58 18.27 -9.05
C ALA A 4 27.54 16.83 -9.60
N ASP A 5 28.54 16.44 -10.38
CA ASP A 5 28.62 15.09 -10.94
C ASP A 5 28.88 14.05 -9.86
N HIS A 6 29.78 14.34 -8.91
CA HIS A 6 30.05 13.45 -7.78
C HIS A 6 28.84 13.35 -6.83
N PHE A 7 28.12 14.44 -6.62
CA PHE A 7 26.89 14.45 -5.81
C PHE A 7 25.78 13.64 -6.48
N ASN A 8 25.62 13.75 -7.81
CA ASN A 8 24.66 12.95 -8.56
C ASN A 8 24.99 11.44 -8.53
N VAL A 9 26.27 11.09 -8.60
CA VAL A 9 26.73 9.69 -8.45
C VAL A 9 26.44 9.16 -7.05
N LEU A 10 26.75 9.93 -6.00
CA LEU A 10 26.43 9.56 -4.62
C LEU A 10 24.91 9.34 -4.43
N LEU A 11 24.10 10.29 -4.92
CA LEU A 11 22.64 10.19 -4.85
C LEU A 11 22.12 8.95 -5.59
N LYS A 12 22.60 8.71 -6.81
CA LYS A 12 22.11 7.62 -7.66
C LYS A 12 22.57 6.24 -7.20
N ASP A 13 23.85 6.10 -6.86
CA ASP A 13 24.48 4.79 -6.69
C ASP A 13 24.59 4.37 -5.22
N THR A 14 24.46 5.31 -4.28
CA THR A 14 24.56 5.04 -2.83
C THR A 14 23.26 5.34 -2.09
N VAL A 15 22.64 6.50 -2.36
CA VAL A 15 21.49 6.98 -1.58
C VAL A 15 20.15 6.53 -2.15
N ASN A 16 19.97 6.37 -3.45
CA ASN A 16 18.69 5.97 -4.04
C ASN A 16 18.57 4.46 -4.17
N LEU A 17 17.36 3.93 -3.97
CA LEU A 17 17.09 2.51 -4.21
C LEU A 17 17.45 2.15 -5.67
N SER A 18 18.25 1.09 -5.86
CA SER A 18 18.65 0.66 -7.21
C SER A 18 17.43 0.33 -8.08
N GLN A 19 17.55 0.52 -9.41
CA GLN A 19 16.48 0.21 -10.35
C GLN A 19 15.97 -1.24 -10.21
N PHE A 20 16.87 -2.21 -9.99
CA PHE A 20 16.49 -3.61 -9.76
C PHE A 20 15.53 -3.78 -8.57
N LYS A 21 15.79 -3.08 -7.46
CA LYS A 21 14.91 -3.12 -6.27
C LYS A 21 13.56 -2.44 -6.56
N LEU A 22 13.54 -1.33 -7.31
CA LEU A 22 12.29 -0.69 -7.73
C LEU A 22 11.45 -1.61 -8.64
N ASP A 23 12.10 -2.31 -9.58
CA ASP A 23 11.42 -3.26 -10.46
C ASP A 23 10.87 -4.45 -9.67
N LEU A 24 11.62 -4.94 -8.67
CA LEU A 24 11.16 -5.99 -7.77
C LEU A 24 9.96 -5.55 -6.91
N LEU A 25 9.95 -4.31 -6.40
CA LEU A 25 8.79 -3.73 -5.70
C LEU A 25 7.58 -3.71 -6.62
N ASN A 26 7.73 -3.18 -7.84
CA ASN A 26 6.65 -3.13 -8.83
C ASN A 26 6.10 -4.54 -9.10
N GLN A 27 6.98 -5.52 -9.32
CA GLN A 27 6.58 -6.91 -9.59
C GLN A 27 5.79 -7.51 -8.42
N ARG A 28 6.22 -7.27 -7.17
CA ARG A 28 5.55 -7.79 -5.97
C ARG A 28 4.19 -7.14 -5.76
N VAL A 29 4.08 -5.82 -5.91
CA VAL A 29 2.80 -5.09 -5.85
C VAL A 29 1.84 -5.61 -6.92
N GLU A 30 2.29 -5.79 -8.17
CA GLU A 30 1.46 -6.35 -9.24
C GLU A 30 1.00 -7.78 -8.95
N ALA A 31 1.86 -8.61 -8.37
CA ALA A 31 1.50 -9.98 -8.01
C ALA A 31 0.44 -10.03 -6.89
N ILE A 32 0.62 -9.22 -5.84
CA ILE A 32 -0.35 -9.12 -4.73
C ILE A 32 -1.68 -8.61 -5.26
N TYR A 33 -1.67 -7.53 -6.04
CA TYR A 33 -2.88 -6.97 -6.64
C TYR A 33 -3.66 -8.01 -7.45
N LYS A 34 -2.97 -8.76 -8.32
CA LYS A 34 -3.61 -9.81 -9.13
C LYS A 34 -4.22 -10.91 -8.26
N ALA A 35 -3.56 -11.30 -7.17
CA ALA A 35 -4.08 -12.30 -6.25
C ALA A 35 -5.33 -11.80 -5.51
N LEU A 36 -5.30 -10.57 -4.99
CA LEU A 36 -6.47 -9.95 -4.35
C LEU A 36 -7.63 -9.80 -5.34
N LYS A 37 -7.33 -9.38 -6.57
CA LYS A 37 -8.34 -9.24 -7.64
C LYS A 37 -8.95 -10.57 -8.06
N ALA A 38 -8.25 -11.68 -7.86
CA ALA A 38 -8.73 -13.03 -8.12
C ALA A 38 -9.39 -13.70 -6.91
N ASP A 39 -9.39 -13.06 -5.73
CA ASP A 39 -10.07 -13.58 -4.54
C ASP A 39 -11.58 -13.62 -4.76
N VAL A 40 -12.22 -14.69 -4.28
CA VAL A 40 -13.65 -14.96 -4.53
C VAL A 40 -14.58 -14.04 -3.75
N GLU A 41 -14.16 -13.53 -2.58
CA GLU A 41 -15.00 -12.69 -1.71
C GLU A 41 -14.89 -11.22 -2.10
N ILE A 42 -13.65 -10.72 -2.33
CA ILE A 42 -13.43 -9.28 -2.56
C ILE A 42 -12.96 -8.92 -3.97
N GLY A 43 -12.61 -9.89 -4.81
CA GLY A 43 -12.07 -9.62 -6.14
C GLY A 43 -13.02 -8.79 -7.02
N ALA A 44 -14.33 -8.98 -6.85
CA ALA A 44 -15.36 -8.19 -7.53
C ALA A 44 -15.41 -6.72 -7.08
N LEU A 45 -15.02 -6.43 -5.83
CA LEU A 45 -15.03 -5.07 -5.27
C LEU A 45 -13.79 -4.26 -5.70
N ILE A 46 -12.66 -4.91 -5.98
CA ILE A 46 -11.41 -4.21 -6.31
C ILE A 46 -11.53 -3.57 -7.70
N THR A 47 -11.36 -2.27 -7.83
CA THR A 47 -11.48 -1.54 -9.10
C THR A 47 -10.13 -1.13 -9.68
N GLY A 48 -9.09 -1.06 -8.85
CA GLY A 48 -7.78 -0.58 -9.27
C GLY A 48 -6.73 -0.63 -8.17
N LYS A 49 -5.61 0.02 -8.45
CA LYS A 49 -4.60 0.33 -7.45
C LYS A 49 -3.84 1.60 -7.82
N THR A 50 -3.41 2.33 -6.81
CA THR A 50 -2.60 3.54 -6.97
C THR A 50 -1.33 3.45 -6.10
N PRO A 51 -0.13 3.63 -6.68
CA PRO A 51 1.10 3.73 -5.91
C PRO A 51 1.06 4.82 -4.85
N GLN A 52 1.59 4.54 -3.65
CA GLN A 52 1.70 5.50 -2.57
C GLN A 52 3.10 5.53 -1.94
N GLY A 53 3.30 6.52 -1.07
CA GLY A 53 4.50 6.65 -0.25
C GLY A 53 5.77 7.01 -1.02
N SER A 54 6.92 6.76 -0.39
CA SER A 54 8.25 7.04 -0.98
C SER A 54 8.50 6.20 -2.24
N TRP A 55 7.86 5.03 -2.36
CA TRP A 55 7.89 4.20 -3.56
C TRP A 55 7.27 4.91 -4.78
N ALA A 56 6.09 5.49 -4.63
CA ALA A 56 5.41 6.20 -5.72
C ALA A 56 6.25 7.37 -6.27
N HIS A 57 6.94 8.08 -5.38
CA HIS A 57 7.80 9.21 -5.76
C HIS A 57 9.23 8.81 -6.13
N ARG A 58 9.57 7.51 -6.08
CA ARG A 58 10.94 6.99 -6.26
C ARG A 58 11.97 7.70 -5.36
N THR A 59 11.52 8.17 -4.20
CA THR A 59 12.34 8.83 -3.18
C THR A 59 12.76 7.87 -2.08
N ILE A 60 12.59 6.55 -2.28
CA ILE A 60 13.10 5.54 -1.35
C ILE A 60 14.62 5.67 -1.29
N ILE A 61 15.10 6.05 -0.11
CA ILE A 61 16.52 6.05 0.20
C ILE A 61 16.95 4.59 0.36
N ASN A 62 18.00 4.18 -0.37
CA ASN A 62 18.62 2.87 -0.24
C ASN A 62 19.03 2.68 1.22
N PRO A 63 18.46 1.69 1.90
CA PRO A 63 18.75 1.51 3.29
C PRO A 63 20.20 1.06 3.49
N VAL A 64 20.92 1.64 4.47
CA VAL A 64 22.28 1.20 4.82
C VAL A 64 22.18 -0.03 5.71
N GLY A 65 22.81 -1.15 5.34
CA GLY A 65 22.77 -2.42 6.10
C GLY A 65 21.56 -3.31 5.75
N ASP A 66 21.01 -4.02 6.73
CA ASP A 66 19.82 -4.91 6.60
C ASP A 66 18.48 -4.14 6.62
N ASN A 67 18.53 -2.82 6.43
CA ASN A 67 17.35 -1.97 6.61
C ASN A 67 16.27 -2.25 5.54
N GLU A 68 15.02 -2.09 5.98
CA GLU A 68 13.80 -2.45 5.25
C GLU A 68 13.58 -1.59 3.99
N PHE A 69 13.00 -2.18 2.94
CA PHE A 69 12.56 -1.46 1.75
C PHE A 69 11.11 -1.82 1.42
N ASP A 70 10.27 -0.80 1.32
CA ASP A 70 8.83 -0.98 1.44
C ASP A 70 8.08 -0.42 0.23
N ALA A 71 6.90 -0.98 -0.02
CA ALA A 71 5.94 -0.42 -0.96
C ALA A 71 4.58 -0.27 -0.30
N ASP A 72 3.99 0.89 -0.45
CA ASP A 72 2.63 1.18 -0.04
C ASP A 72 1.78 1.39 -1.29
N PHE A 73 0.58 0.82 -1.34
CA PHE A 73 -0.36 1.14 -2.40
C PHE A 73 -1.80 1.19 -1.89
N MET A 74 -2.56 2.10 -2.49
CA MET A 74 -4.01 2.14 -2.34
C MET A 74 -4.62 1.04 -3.20
N LEU A 75 -5.41 0.17 -2.58
CA LEU A 75 -6.25 -0.80 -3.25
C LEU A 75 -7.62 -0.15 -3.45
N ASP A 76 -7.85 0.32 -4.67
CA ASP A 76 -9.09 1.02 -5.00
C ASP A 76 -10.23 0.00 -5.01
N MET A 77 -11.28 0.24 -4.24
CA MET A 77 -12.42 -0.65 -4.07
C MET A 77 -13.75 0.08 -4.28
N SER A 78 -14.76 -0.62 -4.80
CA SER A 78 -16.14 -0.17 -4.77
C SER A 78 -16.72 -0.36 -3.37
N GLN A 79 -17.69 0.48 -3.02
CA GLN A 79 -18.41 0.34 -1.77
C GLN A 79 -19.24 -0.94 -1.76
N ASN A 80 -19.14 -1.69 -0.66
CA ASN A 80 -20.11 -2.69 -0.27
C ASN A 80 -21.12 -2.06 0.72
N PRO A 81 -22.42 -1.98 0.37
CA PRO A 81 -23.46 -1.44 1.25
C PRO A 81 -23.53 -2.14 2.61
N ASP A 82 -23.24 -3.43 2.67
CA ASP A 82 -23.28 -4.22 3.90
C ASP A 82 -22.18 -3.81 4.89
N TRP A 83 -21.18 -3.05 4.43
CA TRP A 83 -20.02 -2.61 5.23
C TRP A 83 -20.06 -1.11 5.54
N ALA A 84 -21.13 -0.40 5.17
CA ALA A 84 -21.22 1.07 5.30
C ALA A 84 -21.01 1.56 6.74
N ASP A 85 -21.58 0.83 7.71
CA ASP A 85 -21.47 1.12 9.16
C ASP A 85 -20.30 0.39 9.83
N ASN A 86 -19.49 -0.35 9.06
CA ASN A 86 -18.35 -1.11 9.56
C ASN A 86 -17.11 -0.99 8.67
N PRO A 87 -16.52 0.22 8.52
CA PRO A 87 -15.39 0.47 7.62
C PRO A 87 -14.20 -0.48 7.83
N LYS A 88 -13.89 -0.89 9.07
CA LYS A 88 -12.77 -1.81 9.33
C LYS A 88 -12.86 -3.13 8.56
N THR A 89 -14.07 -3.52 8.14
CA THR A 89 -14.33 -4.72 7.34
C THR A 89 -13.49 -4.74 6.06
N TYR A 90 -13.24 -3.60 5.43
CA TYR A 90 -12.39 -3.57 4.22
C TYR A 90 -10.96 -4.03 4.52
N ILE A 91 -10.35 -3.59 5.63
CA ILE A 91 -9.01 -4.05 6.04
C ILE A 91 -9.04 -5.52 6.46
N ASP A 92 -10.08 -5.92 7.20
CA ASP A 92 -10.24 -7.31 7.64
C ASP A 92 -10.39 -8.27 6.45
N GLU A 93 -11.13 -7.90 5.41
CA GLU A 93 -11.32 -8.72 4.23
C GLU A 93 -10.11 -8.73 3.29
N VAL A 94 -9.37 -7.63 3.16
CA VAL A 94 -8.08 -7.65 2.45
C VAL A 94 -7.09 -8.58 3.17
N TYR A 95 -7.04 -8.53 4.50
CA TYR A 95 -6.26 -9.48 5.29
C TYR A 95 -6.73 -10.93 5.07
N ALA A 96 -8.05 -11.16 5.08
CA ALA A 96 -8.61 -12.50 4.87
C ALA A 96 -8.31 -13.03 3.46
N ALA A 97 -8.34 -12.18 2.44
CA ALA A 97 -7.98 -12.54 1.07
C ALA A 97 -6.50 -12.96 0.95
N LEU A 98 -5.58 -12.24 1.62
CA LEU A 98 -4.18 -12.69 1.73
C LEU A 98 -4.10 -14.06 2.41
N HIS A 99 -4.83 -14.23 3.52
CA HIS A 99 -4.84 -15.47 4.30
C HIS A 99 -5.36 -16.68 3.49
N ARG A 100 -6.38 -16.48 2.65
CA ARG A 100 -6.95 -17.51 1.77
C ARG A 100 -6.02 -17.89 0.61
N HIS A 101 -5.14 -16.99 0.18
CA HIS A 101 -4.28 -17.23 -0.98
C HIS A 101 -3.15 -18.23 -0.65
N SER A 102 -2.95 -19.23 -1.51
CA SER A 102 -1.99 -20.33 -1.29
C SER A 102 -0.55 -19.85 -1.00
N THR A 103 -0.09 -18.83 -1.73
CA THR A 103 1.24 -18.26 -1.53
C THR A 103 1.30 -17.30 -0.35
N TYR A 104 0.30 -16.41 -0.20
CA TYR A 104 0.41 -15.29 0.74
C TYR A 104 -0.07 -15.65 2.15
N GLY A 105 -0.98 -16.62 2.27
CA GLY A 105 -1.42 -17.16 3.55
C GLY A 105 -0.31 -17.88 4.32
N THR A 106 0.76 -18.31 3.63
CA THR A 106 1.95 -18.92 4.24
C THR A 106 3.06 -17.92 4.58
N MET A 107 2.92 -16.66 4.15
CA MET A 107 3.86 -15.57 4.50
C MET A 107 3.38 -14.85 5.76
N PRO A 108 4.27 -14.19 6.53
CA PRO A 108 3.82 -13.34 7.62
C PRO A 108 2.98 -12.17 7.10
N HIS A 109 1.76 -12.04 7.61
CA HIS A 109 0.85 -10.95 7.29
C HIS A 109 0.09 -10.51 8.55
N SER A 110 -0.25 -9.23 8.63
CA SER A 110 -0.91 -8.64 9.79
C SER A 110 -1.86 -7.52 9.39
N ARG A 111 -2.75 -7.15 10.31
CA ARG A 111 -3.58 -5.95 10.20
C ARG A 111 -2.93 -4.83 11.00
N LYS A 112 -2.92 -3.63 10.44
CA LYS A 112 -2.52 -2.38 11.09
C LYS A 112 -3.72 -1.44 11.13
N CYS A 113 -3.53 -0.28 11.76
CA CYS A 113 -4.55 0.76 11.85
C CYS A 113 -5.15 1.13 10.48
N ARG A 114 -4.34 1.25 9.42
CA ARG A 114 -4.80 1.71 8.10
C ARG A 114 -4.55 0.75 6.93
N CYS A 115 -3.96 -0.42 7.18
CA CYS A 115 -3.57 -1.33 6.11
C CYS A 115 -3.57 -2.80 6.54
N ALA A 116 -3.62 -3.68 5.54
CA ALA A 116 -3.12 -5.04 5.68
C ALA A 116 -1.66 -5.05 5.21
N ARG A 117 -0.77 -5.59 6.05
CA ARG A 117 0.68 -5.68 5.77
C ARG A 117 1.06 -7.11 5.44
N LEU A 118 1.79 -7.30 4.34
CA LEU A 118 2.45 -8.57 3.97
C LEU A 118 3.97 -8.41 4.07
N VAL A 119 4.66 -9.41 4.62
CA VAL A 119 6.13 -9.38 4.81
C VAL A 119 6.80 -10.46 3.96
N TYR A 120 7.77 -10.07 3.15
CA TYR A 120 8.64 -10.97 2.40
C TYR A 120 9.91 -11.31 3.19
N ALA A 121 10.49 -12.48 2.92
CA ALA A 121 11.88 -12.76 3.29
C ALA A 121 12.78 -11.70 2.63
N ASN A 122 13.72 -11.14 3.40
CA ASN A 122 14.62 -10.01 3.06
C ASN A 122 14.12 -8.61 3.46
N SER A 123 13.43 -8.47 4.60
CA SER A 123 13.11 -7.16 5.18
C SER A 123 12.31 -6.24 4.24
N MET A 124 11.39 -6.81 3.47
CA MET A 124 10.47 -6.01 2.65
C MET A 124 9.06 -6.22 3.14
N HIS A 125 8.34 -5.13 3.38
CA HIS A 125 6.91 -5.20 3.58
C HIS A 125 6.12 -4.45 2.49
N VAL A 126 4.91 -4.93 2.25
CA VAL A 126 3.93 -4.27 1.39
C VAL A 126 2.70 -3.93 2.22
N ASP A 127 2.38 -2.64 2.28
CA ASP A 127 1.17 -2.16 2.92
C ASP A 127 0.08 -1.91 1.88
N ILE A 128 -1.04 -2.60 2.09
CA ILE A 128 -2.20 -2.57 1.21
C ILE A 128 -3.27 -1.77 1.95
N VAL A 129 -3.56 -0.58 1.43
CA VAL A 129 -4.47 0.39 2.06
C VAL A 129 -5.79 0.38 1.28
N PRO A 130 -6.91 -0.10 1.84
CA PRO A 130 -8.20 0.02 1.17
C PRO A 130 -8.55 1.49 0.94
N HIS A 131 -8.87 1.82 -0.30
CA HIS A 131 -9.20 3.16 -0.76
C HIS A 131 -10.56 3.14 -1.46
N LEU A 132 -11.39 4.13 -1.15
CA LEU A 132 -12.75 4.20 -1.68
C LEU A 132 -13.16 5.63 -2.02
N ASN A 133 -13.98 5.74 -3.06
CA ASN A 133 -14.80 6.92 -3.29
C ASN A 133 -16.22 6.62 -2.77
N LEU A 134 -16.62 7.33 -1.71
CA LEU A 134 -17.93 7.20 -1.08
C LEU A 134 -19.03 7.83 -1.96
N ALA A 135 -20.28 7.40 -1.76
CA ALA A 135 -21.41 7.88 -2.56
C ALA A 135 -21.71 9.37 -2.32
N ASP A 136 -21.28 9.90 -1.18
CA ASP A 136 -21.35 11.32 -0.82
C ASP A 136 -20.20 12.16 -1.42
N GLY A 137 -19.33 11.54 -2.23
CA GLY A 137 -18.21 12.20 -2.91
C GLY A 137 -16.92 12.29 -2.10
N ARG A 138 -16.89 11.77 -0.85
CA ARG A 138 -15.64 11.71 -0.07
C ARG A 138 -14.70 10.65 -0.62
N GLU A 139 -13.43 11.00 -0.74
CA GLU A 139 -12.33 10.07 -1.00
C GLU A 139 -11.69 9.66 0.33
N VAL A 140 -11.71 8.37 0.64
CA VAL A 140 -11.43 7.87 1.99
C VAL A 140 -10.50 6.65 2.00
N ILE A 141 -9.80 6.50 3.12
CA ILE A 141 -9.24 5.23 3.60
C ILE A 141 -9.98 4.81 4.87
N VAL A 142 -9.57 3.68 5.45
CA VAL A 142 -10.19 3.11 6.64
C VAL A 142 -9.24 3.20 7.83
N ASN A 143 -9.75 3.68 8.97
CA ASN A 143 -9.15 3.44 10.28
C ASN A 143 -9.81 2.22 10.91
N ARG A 144 -9.04 1.15 11.05
CA ARG A 144 -9.46 -0.13 11.60
C ARG A 144 -9.73 -0.06 13.10
N ASP A 145 -8.91 0.68 13.82
CA ASP A 145 -8.91 0.67 15.28
C ASP A 145 -10.13 1.42 15.82
N ASP A 146 -10.47 2.55 15.20
CA ASP A 146 -11.66 3.35 15.53
C ASP A 146 -12.90 2.94 14.72
N ASN A 147 -12.73 2.11 13.68
CA ASN A 147 -13.80 1.71 12.75
C ASN A 147 -14.44 2.89 12.02
N GLU A 148 -13.62 3.80 11.51
CA GLU A 148 -14.07 5.05 10.89
C GLU A 148 -13.47 5.25 9.49
N TRP A 149 -14.15 6.07 8.70
CA TRP A 149 -13.64 6.59 7.44
C TRP A 149 -12.69 7.75 7.71
N GLU A 150 -11.51 7.73 7.10
CA GLU A 150 -10.55 8.85 7.14
C GLU A 150 -10.36 9.44 5.75
N LEU A 151 -10.35 10.77 5.64
CA LEU A 151 -10.08 11.44 4.35
C LEU A 151 -8.63 11.20 3.92
N THR A 152 -8.42 10.83 2.66
CA THR A 152 -7.07 10.57 2.10
C THR A 152 -6.22 11.84 2.01
N ASN A 153 -6.88 12.98 1.84
CA ASN A 153 -6.28 14.29 1.84
C ASN A 153 -7.11 15.18 2.78
N PRO A 154 -6.65 15.48 4.01
CA PRO A 154 -7.30 16.48 4.84
C PRO A 154 -7.12 17.83 4.15
N GLN A 155 -8.09 18.21 3.31
CA GLN A 155 -8.27 19.60 2.92
C GLN A 155 -8.28 20.39 4.23
N VAL A 156 -7.26 21.23 4.42
CA VAL A 156 -7.22 22.20 5.50
C VAL A 156 -8.54 22.95 5.40
N SER A 157 -9.44 22.77 6.38
CA SER A 157 -10.69 23.52 6.41
C SER A 157 -10.35 25.00 6.26
N PRO A 158 -11.03 25.75 5.38
CA PRO A 158 -10.88 27.19 5.39
C PRO A 158 -11.35 27.63 6.77
N ILE A 159 -10.40 28.17 7.53
CA ILE A 159 -10.64 28.85 8.80
C ILE A 159 -11.78 29.84 8.56
N GLY A 160 -12.95 29.54 9.14
CA GLY A 160 -14.11 30.42 9.15
C GLY A 160 -13.96 31.57 10.13
#